data_AF-A0AAN7FKV8-F1
#
_entry.id   AF-A0AAN7FKV8-F1
#
_cell.length_a   1.000
_cell.length_b   1.000
_cell.length_c   1.000
_cell.angle_alpha   90.00
_cell.angle_beta   90.00
_cell.angle_gamma   90.00
#
_symmetry.space_group_name_H-M   'P 1'
#
loop_
_entity.id
_entity.type
_entity.pdbx_description
1 polymer ?
#
loop_
_entity_poly.entity_id
_entity_poly.type
_entity_poly.pdbx_seq_one_letter_code
_entity_poly.pdbx_strand_id
1 'polypeptide(L)'
;MSDSSNKSIDAPVSNLNKALDATPSKGKQPSITPRLIPVGGGKPSNLEAFNKLRADICESIIDLEAESKSTISSSTSLTPETTPDKLLWAREELKVCLDSTIDSAFRTSADLNLFREDAALLIDKSQDLNDTERGLLAVFSNDLDRIDKNVKIAGIQKEYLDEDAVELKELVKTRDDYKSELQCCLDEMNRLSDEHEQLLKKLREHEAKMNEKKRNCDKVYRKKPSVVGKIAQLKEIEVRYEQEAAEIEKLRKVPEIGWKGLKAIKNLQTS
;
A
#
# COMPACT_ATOMS: atom_id res chain seq x y z
N MET A 1 16.58 -1.36 -47.31
CA MET A 1 17.85 -0.74 -46.83
C MET A 1 17.60 0.74 -46.55
N SER A 2 17.06 1.11 -45.39
CA SER A 2 16.81 0.24 -44.22
C SER A 2 15.38 0.39 -43.71
N ASP A 3 14.89 -0.70 -43.13
CA ASP A 3 13.49 -0.94 -42.87
C ASP A 3 13.15 -0.69 -41.40
N SER A 4 12.05 0.01 -41.12
CA SER A 4 11.22 -0.15 -39.90
C SER A 4 10.01 0.78 -39.91
N SER A 5 8.84 0.25 -40.23
CA SER A 5 7.53 0.82 -39.88
C SER A 5 6.48 -0.29 -39.94
N ASN A 6 5.36 -0.08 -39.23
CA ASN A 6 4.21 -0.99 -39.12
C ASN A 6 4.48 -2.34 -38.43
N LYS A 7 4.34 -2.35 -37.09
CA LYS A 7 3.62 -3.44 -36.42
C LYS A 7 2.34 -2.86 -35.80
N SER A 8 1.18 -3.25 -36.35
CA SER A 8 -0.06 -3.21 -35.58
C SER A 8 0.06 -4.20 -34.42
N ILE A 9 -0.54 -3.86 -33.28
CA ILE A 9 -0.80 -4.81 -32.20
C ILE A 9 -2.27 -4.66 -31.84
N ASP A 10 -3.10 -5.43 -32.55
CA ASP A 10 -4.50 -5.61 -32.23
C ASP A 10 -4.63 -6.37 -30.90
N ALA A 11 -5.25 -5.74 -29.91
CA ALA A 11 -5.55 -6.34 -28.61
C ALA A 11 -7.07 -6.56 -28.49
N PRO A 12 -7.56 -7.82 -28.60
CA PRO A 12 -8.99 -8.09 -28.58
C PRO A 12 -9.58 -7.99 -27.17
N VAL A 13 -10.48 -7.03 -26.97
CA VAL A 13 -11.31 -6.94 -25.75
C VAL A 13 -12.54 -7.85 -25.91
N SER A 14 -12.68 -8.89 -25.07
CA SER A 14 -13.99 -9.41 -24.60
C SER A 14 -13.87 -10.66 -23.73
N ASN A 15 -14.97 -10.99 -23.04
CA ASN A 15 -15.32 -12.31 -22.48
C ASN A 15 -14.57 -12.83 -21.24
N LEU A 16 -14.91 -12.25 -20.08
CA LEU A 16 -14.94 -12.99 -18.81
C LEU A 16 -16.25 -12.67 -18.08
N ASN A 17 -17.33 -13.35 -18.47
CA ASN A 17 -18.67 -13.09 -17.91
C ASN A 17 -19.59 -14.32 -18.07
N LYS A 18 -19.50 -15.29 -17.14
CA LYS A 18 -20.52 -16.30 -16.75
C LYS A 18 -19.92 -17.39 -15.85
N ALA A 19 -20.28 -17.38 -14.56
CA ALA A 19 -20.42 -18.56 -13.69
C ALA A 19 -20.84 -18.12 -12.27
N LEU A 20 -22.04 -17.56 -12.12
CA LEU A 20 -22.72 -17.50 -10.83
C LEU A 20 -23.95 -18.42 -10.93
N ASP A 21 -24.07 -19.37 -10.00
CA ASP A 21 -25.36 -19.87 -9.45
C ASP A 21 -25.13 -21.09 -8.53
N ALA A 22 -24.96 -20.82 -7.23
CA ALA A 22 -25.17 -21.78 -6.14
C ALA A 22 -25.21 -21.07 -4.77
N THR A 23 -26.41 -20.78 -4.25
CA THR A 23 -26.63 -20.43 -2.83
C THR A 23 -27.78 -21.25 -2.29
N PRO A 24 -27.63 -21.93 -1.15
CA PRO A 24 -28.13 -21.39 0.13
C PRO A 24 -27.22 -21.74 1.34
N SER A 25 -27.36 -21.22 2.57
CA SER A 25 -28.14 -20.08 3.13
C SER A 25 -27.70 -19.82 4.59
N LYS A 26 -27.50 -18.53 4.95
CA LYS A 26 -27.57 -17.97 6.33
C LYS A 26 -26.69 -18.59 7.43
N GLY A 27 -25.46 -18.06 7.55
CA GLY A 27 -24.87 -17.69 8.85
C GLY A 27 -25.01 -16.18 9.09
N LYS A 28 -25.06 -15.70 10.34
CA LYS A 28 -25.03 -14.25 10.63
C LYS A 28 -23.58 -13.75 10.60
N GLN A 29 -23.17 -13.05 9.55
CA GLN A 29 -21.94 -12.24 9.62
C GLN A 29 -22.17 -11.00 10.51
N PRO A 30 -21.17 -10.57 11.30
CA PRO A 30 -21.16 -9.23 11.88
C PRO A 30 -21.06 -8.21 10.74
N SER A 31 -22.04 -7.32 10.64
CA SER A 31 -22.09 -6.33 9.55
C SER A 31 -21.18 -5.14 9.85
N ILE A 32 -19.88 -5.33 9.67
CA ILE A 32 -18.92 -4.22 9.52
C ILE A 32 -19.19 -3.56 8.17
N THR A 33 -20.23 -2.72 8.11
CA THR A 33 -20.59 -1.96 6.92
C THR A 33 -19.48 -0.93 6.65
N PRO A 34 -18.75 -1.00 5.51
CA PRO A 34 -17.76 0.01 5.18
C PRO A 34 -18.45 1.36 5.08
N ARG A 35 -18.03 2.32 5.92
CA ARG A 35 -18.73 3.60 6.08
C ARG A 35 -18.43 4.52 4.90
N LEU A 36 -19.11 4.27 3.78
CA LEU A 36 -18.98 5.00 2.51
C LEU A 36 -19.07 6.52 2.74
N ILE A 37 -17.91 7.18 2.70
CA ILE A 37 -17.81 8.63 2.88
C ILE A 37 -18.44 9.29 1.65
N PRO A 38 -19.41 10.22 1.80
CA PRO A 38 -20.03 10.88 0.67
C PRO A 38 -19.00 11.65 -0.16
N VAL A 39 -18.98 11.41 -1.48
CA VAL A 39 -18.19 12.20 -2.44
C VAL A 39 -18.89 13.54 -2.67
N GLY A 40 -18.81 14.41 -1.66
CA GLY A 40 -19.29 15.79 -1.72
C GLY A 40 -18.50 16.60 -2.75
N GLY A 41 -19.20 17.25 -3.68
CA GLY A 41 -18.60 17.94 -4.81
C GLY A 41 -17.81 19.19 -4.44
N GLY A 42 -16.51 19.04 -4.18
CA GLY A 42 -15.56 20.13 -4.07
C GLY A 42 -14.15 19.55 -4.00
N LYS A 43 -13.24 19.95 -4.90
CA LYS A 43 -11.85 19.45 -4.90
C LYS A 43 -11.16 19.86 -3.60
N PRO A 44 -10.75 18.93 -2.71
CA PRO A 44 -9.77 19.25 -1.68
C PRO A 44 -8.45 19.60 -2.36
N SER A 45 -7.55 20.29 -1.65
CA SER A 45 -6.15 20.24 -2.08
C SER A 45 -5.66 18.79 -1.96
N ASN A 46 -4.88 18.28 -2.92
CA ASN A 46 -4.52 16.86 -2.95
C ASN A 46 -3.78 16.40 -1.67
N LEU A 47 -3.06 17.35 -1.04
CA LEU A 47 -2.38 17.22 0.24
C LEU A 47 -3.32 17.01 1.45
N GLU A 48 -4.50 17.61 1.42
CA GLU A 48 -5.47 17.61 2.51
C GLU A 48 -6.26 16.29 2.56
N ALA A 49 -6.60 15.74 1.40
CA ALA A 49 -7.15 14.39 1.28
C ALA A 49 -6.16 13.31 1.78
N PHE A 50 -4.86 13.46 1.44
CA PHE A 50 -3.81 12.55 1.90
C PHE A 50 -3.62 12.58 3.42
N ASN A 51 -3.55 13.77 4.02
CA ASN A 51 -3.39 13.92 5.47
C ASN A 51 -4.55 13.30 6.26
N LYS A 52 -5.78 13.31 5.72
CA LYS A 52 -6.92 12.65 6.36
C LYS A 52 -6.78 11.13 6.34
N LEU A 53 -6.48 10.53 5.18
CA LEU A 53 -6.35 9.07 5.04
C LEU A 53 -5.34 8.47 6.04
N ARG A 54 -4.28 9.22 6.37
CA ARG A 54 -3.27 8.83 7.36
C ARG A 54 -3.80 8.75 8.80
N ALA A 55 -4.86 9.47 9.15
CA ALA A 55 -5.46 9.44 10.49
C ALA A 55 -6.40 8.24 10.67
N ASP A 56 -7.28 8.00 9.68
CA ASP A 56 -8.29 6.94 9.71
C ASP A 56 -7.64 5.53 9.88
N ILE A 57 -6.42 5.33 9.37
CA ILE A 57 -5.64 4.09 9.50
C ILE A 57 -5.13 3.86 10.94
N CYS A 58 -4.95 4.91 11.74
CA CYS A 58 -4.42 4.78 13.10
C CYS A 58 -5.47 4.33 14.14
N GLU A 59 -6.74 4.72 13.99
CA GLU A 59 -7.81 4.27 14.89
C GLU A 59 -8.09 2.77 14.73
N SER A 60 -8.16 2.27 13.49
CA SER A 60 -8.52 0.88 13.18
C SER A 60 -7.55 -0.20 13.73
N ILE A 61 -6.42 0.19 14.31
CA ILE A 61 -5.47 -0.72 14.97
C ILE A 61 -5.87 -0.96 16.44
N ILE A 62 -6.54 0.00 17.08
CA ILE A 62 -6.86 0.01 18.51
C ILE A 62 -8.08 -0.86 18.82
N ASP A 63 -9.08 -0.86 17.93
CA ASP A 63 -10.36 -1.57 18.12
C ASP A 63 -10.26 -3.11 18.11
N LEU A 64 -9.11 -3.68 17.76
CA LEU A 64 -8.91 -5.12 17.58
C LEU A 64 -8.51 -5.90 18.86
N GLU A 65 -8.30 -5.23 19.99
CA GLU A 65 -7.71 -5.85 21.20
C GLU A 65 -8.72 -6.45 22.22
N ALA A 66 -10.05 -6.43 21.98
CA ALA A 66 -11.05 -6.71 23.03
C ALA A 66 -12.22 -7.66 22.64
N GLU A 67 -12.25 -8.84 23.28
CA GLU A 67 -13.38 -9.57 23.93
C GLU A 67 -13.41 -11.10 23.68
N SER A 68 -13.64 -11.90 24.76
CA SER A 68 -13.90 -13.36 24.72
C SER A 68 -14.16 -13.98 26.12
N LYS A 69 -15.17 -14.89 26.27
CA LYS A 69 -15.14 -16.18 27.05
C LYS A 69 -16.51 -16.81 27.50
N SER A 70 -16.56 -18.17 27.50
CA SER A 70 -17.15 -19.09 28.53
C SER A 70 -18.69 -19.34 28.69
N THR A 71 -19.25 -20.49 29.21
CA THR A 71 -18.76 -21.88 29.53
C THR A 71 -19.85 -22.88 30.10
N ILE A 72 -19.77 -24.20 29.76
CA ILE A 72 -20.03 -25.53 30.48
C ILE A 72 -21.14 -25.63 31.61
N SER A 73 -21.98 -26.67 31.94
CA SER A 73 -22.01 -28.18 31.96
C SER A 73 -23.48 -28.76 31.86
N SER A 74 -24.07 -29.84 32.46
CA SER A 74 -23.79 -31.10 33.25
C SER A 74 -24.98 -32.12 32.98
N SER A 75 -25.28 -33.31 33.55
CA SER A 75 -24.66 -34.42 34.33
C SER A 75 -25.68 -35.63 34.44
N THR A 76 -25.31 -36.78 35.08
CA THR A 76 -26.16 -37.79 35.84
C THR A 76 -27.21 -38.71 35.13
N SER A 77 -27.50 -39.98 35.54
CA SER A 77 -26.80 -41.09 36.29
C SER A 77 -27.77 -42.28 36.63
N LEU A 78 -27.33 -43.56 36.72
CA LEU A 78 -27.74 -44.62 37.72
C LEU A 78 -27.20 -46.07 37.42
N THR A 79 -27.35 -47.03 38.36
CA THR A 79 -26.59 -48.32 38.50
C THR A 79 -27.43 -49.62 38.70
N PRO A 80 -26.84 -50.84 38.55
CA PRO A 80 -27.06 -51.95 39.52
C PRO A 80 -25.83 -52.89 39.78
N GLU A 81 -26.02 -53.99 40.54
CA GLU A 81 -25.00 -54.84 41.23
C GLU A 81 -24.36 -56.03 40.44
N THR A 82 -23.32 -56.71 41.01
CA THR A 82 -23.05 -58.16 40.74
C THR A 82 -22.25 -58.93 41.85
N THR A 83 -21.49 -60.00 41.50
CA THR A 83 -21.00 -61.14 42.33
C THR A 83 -19.45 -61.34 42.35
N PRO A 84 -18.88 -62.25 43.20
CA PRO A 84 -17.46 -62.22 43.59
C PRO A 84 -16.36 -62.29 42.52
N ASP A 85 -16.40 -63.18 41.52
CA ASP A 85 -15.28 -63.29 40.55
C ASP A 85 -15.04 -61.99 39.77
N LYS A 86 -16.09 -61.18 39.60
CA LYS A 86 -16.00 -59.84 39.00
C LYS A 86 -15.16 -58.87 39.83
N LEU A 87 -15.00 -59.05 41.15
CA LEU A 87 -14.20 -58.13 42.00
C LEU A 87 -12.74 -58.05 41.56
N LEU A 88 -12.16 -59.18 41.17
CA LEU A 88 -10.75 -59.26 40.78
C LEU A 88 -10.54 -58.73 39.36
N TRP A 89 -11.53 -58.91 38.48
CA TRP A 89 -11.57 -58.29 37.15
C TRP A 89 -11.72 -56.76 37.24
N ALA A 90 -12.76 -56.30 37.94
CA ALA A 90 -13.06 -54.90 38.23
C ALA A 90 -11.82 -54.13 38.73
N ARG A 91 -11.06 -54.74 39.64
CA ARG A 91 -9.83 -54.14 40.18
C ARG A 91 -8.79 -53.78 39.12
N GLU A 92 -8.55 -54.67 38.16
CA GLU A 92 -7.48 -54.45 37.17
C GLU A 92 -7.96 -53.53 36.04
N GLU A 93 -9.24 -53.64 35.61
CA GLU A 93 -9.84 -52.69 34.65
C GLU A 93 -9.92 -51.26 35.22
N LEU A 94 -10.39 -51.08 36.46
CA LEU A 94 -10.44 -49.77 37.11
C LEU A 94 -9.03 -49.16 37.24
N LYS A 95 -8.02 -49.98 37.52
CA LYS A 95 -6.63 -49.54 37.60
C LYS A 95 -6.13 -49.07 36.22
N VAL A 96 -6.38 -49.81 35.15
CA VAL A 96 -6.07 -49.38 33.77
C VAL A 96 -6.78 -48.08 33.41
N CYS A 97 -8.02 -47.89 33.85
CA CYS A 97 -8.77 -46.64 33.67
C CYS A 97 -8.19 -45.47 34.49
N LEU A 98 -7.72 -45.71 35.72
CA LEU A 98 -7.16 -44.68 36.62
C LEU A 98 -5.72 -44.29 36.27
N ASP A 99 -4.93 -45.21 35.69
CA ASP A 99 -3.61 -44.93 35.11
C ASP A 99 -3.71 -44.19 33.75
N SER A 100 -4.93 -44.01 33.22
CA SER A 100 -5.23 -43.38 31.93
C SER A 100 -5.84 -41.98 32.08
N THR A 101 -5.81 -41.17 31.02
CA THR A 101 -6.56 -39.90 30.99
C THR A 101 -8.06 -40.15 30.77
N ILE A 102 -8.91 -39.29 31.32
CA ILE A 102 -10.39 -39.35 31.20
C ILE A 102 -10.83 -39.52 29.74
N ASP A 103 -10.30 -38.72 28.80
CA ASP A 103 -10.63 -38.83 27.37
C ASP A 103 -10.21 -40.15 26.74
N SER A 104 -9.11 -40.74 27.22
CA SER A 104 -8.59 -42.01 26.68
C SER A 104 -9.31 -43.24 27.23
N ALA A 105 -9.80 -43.17 28.47
CA ALA A 105 -10.53 -44.23 29.17
C ALA A 105 -12.04 -44.22 28.86
N PHE A 106 -12.66 -43.04 28.74
CA PHE A 106 -14.12 -42.88 28.69
C PHE A 106 -14.61 -42.42 27.31
N ARG A 107 -14.27 -43.21 26.30
CA ARG A 107 -14.58 -42.93 24.88
C ARG A 107 -16.07 -43.02 24.58
N THR A 108 -16.77 -43.89 25.30
CA THR A 108 -18.20 -44.17 25.15
C THR A 108 -18.92 -44.13 26.50
N SER A 109 -20.25 -44.05 26.46
CA SER A 109 -21.09 -44.23 27.65
C SER A 109 -21.09 -45.66 28.20
N ALA A 110 -20.66 -46.66 27.41
CA ALA A 110 -20.49 -48.02 27.91
C ALA A 110 -19.29 -48.11 28.85
N ASP A 111 -18.16 -47.46 28.50
CA ASP A 111 -16.94 -47.44 29.33
C ASP A 111 -17.20 -46.75 30.69
N LEU A 112 -17.94 -45.63 30.69
CA LEU A 112 -18.38 -44.92 31.89
C LEU A 112 -19.35 -45.72 32.78
N ASN A 113 -20.09 -46.66 32.19
CA ASN A 113 -21.02 -47.51 32.92
C ASN A 113 -20.30 -48.75 33.48
N LEU A 114 -19.41 -49.37 32.69
CA LEU A 114 -18.57 -50.48 33.13
C LEU A 114 -17.70 -50.07 34.33
N PHE A 115 -17.01 -48.92 34.24
CA PHE A 115 -16.28 -48.33 35.35
C PHE A 115 -17.17 -48.11 36.59
N ARG A 116 -18.44 -47.74 36.40
CA ARG A 116 -19.37 -47.55 37.52
C ARG A 116 -19.85 -48.85 38.15
N GLU A 117 -20.14 -49.86 37.34
CA GLU A 117 -20.49 -51.21 37.81
C GLU A 117 -19.33 -51.82 38.60
N ASP A 118 -18.11 -51.74 38.06
CA ASP A 118 -16.89 -52.25 38.69
C ASP A 118 -16.52 -51.45 39.96
N ALA A 119 -16.65 -50.11 39.93
CA ALA A 119 -16.40 -49.28 41.11
C ALA A 119 -17.43 -49.54 42.22
N ALA A 120 -18.73 -49.62 41.89
CA ALA A 120 -19.78 -49.95 42.85
C ALA A 120 -19.57 -51.35 43.46
N LEU A 121 -19.15 -52.32 42.64
CA LEU A 121 -18.83 -53.68 43.10
C LEU A 121 -17.66 -53.68 44.10
N LEU A 122 -16.57 -52.94 43.82
CA LEU A 122 -15.46 -52.81 44.77
C LEU A 122 -15.85 -52.07 46.05
N ILE A 123 -16.65 -50.99 45.96
CA ILE A 123 -17.09 -50.21 47.13
C ILE A 123 -17.92 -51.09 48.08
N ASP A 124 -18.86 -51.87 47.55
CA ASP A 124 -19.80 -52.68 48.32
C ASP A 124 -19.19 -54.00 48.84
N LYS A 125 -18.38 -54.70 48.03
CA LYS A 125 -18.01 -56.10 48.29
C LYS A 125 -16.50 -56.37 48.43
N SER A 126 -15.63 -55.37 48.30
CA SER A 126 -14.19 -55.53 48.53
C SER A 126 -13.82 -55.50 50.02
N GLN A 127 -13.00 -56.45 50.45
CA GLN A 127 -12.30 -56.42 51.75
C GLN A 127 -10.87 -55.82 51.65
N ASP A 128 -10.38 -55.61 50.43
CA ASP A 128 -9.01 -55.12 50.16
C ASP A 128 -8.88 -53.60 50.25
N LEU A 129 -9.99 -52.86 50.14
CA LEU A 129 -10.02 -51.40 50.19
C LEU A 129 -10.34 -50.91 51.61
N ASN A 130 -9.57 -49.95 52.11
CA ASN A 130 -9.91 -49.27 53.36
C ASN A 130 -11.02 -48.22 53.16
N ASP A 131 -11.59 -47.72 54.26
CA ASP A 131 -12.74 -46.81 54.24
C ASP A 131 -12.44 -45.47 53.53
N THR A 132 -11.18 -45.03 53.53
CA THR A 132 -10.75 -43.81 52.82
C THR A 132 -10.74 -44.06 51.32
N GLU A 133 -10.20 -45.19 50.87
CA GLU A 133 -10.17 -45.60 49.46
C GLU A 133 -11.58 -45.83 48.90
N ARG A 134 -12.46 -46.50 49.66
CA ARG A 134 -13.87 -46.67 49.30
C ARG A 134 -14.59 -45.33 49.21
N GLY A 135 -14.35 -44.42 50.15
CA GLY A 135 -14.89 -43.06 50.11
C GLY A 135 -14.42 -42.25 48.89
N LEU A 136 -13.12 -42.30 48.57
CA LEU A 136 -12.55 -41.62 47.40
C LEU A 136 -13.09 -42.19 46.08
N LEU A 137 -13.15 -43.51 45.95
CA LEU A 137 -13.69 -44.17 44.75
C LEU A 137 -15.19 -43.86 44.57
N ALA A 138 -15.97 -43.82 45.66
CA ALA A 138 -17.37 -43.41 45.64
C ALA A 138 -17.55 -41.96 45.21
N VAL A 139 -16.77 -41.02 45.75
CA VAL A 139 -16.83 -39.60 45.35
C VAL A 139 -16.44 -39.42 43.88
N PHE A 140 -15.34 -40.05 43.43
CA PHE A 140 -14.90 -39.97 42.04
C PHE A 140 -15.94 -40.56 41.07
N SER A 141 -16.50 -41.73 41.38
CA SER A 141 -17.50 -42.40 40.54
C SER A 141 -18.82 -41.62 40.42
N ASN A 142 -19.25 -40.95 41.50
CA ASN A 142 -20.41 -40.05 41.48
C ASN A 142 -20.15 -38.76 40.68
N ASP A 143 -18.95 -38.19 40.79
CA ASP A 143 -18.56 -36.97 40.08
C ASP A 143 -18.17 -37.22 38.61
N LEU A 144 -18.00 -38.47 38.18
CA LEU A 144 -17.43 -38.84 36.89
C LEU A 144 -18.22 -38.28 35.70
N ASP A 145 -19.56 -38.28 35.73
CA ASP A 145 -20.38 -37.66 34.67
C ASP A 145 -20.13 -36.16 34.52
N ARG A 146 -19.86 -35.47 35.64
CA ARG A 146 -19.55 -34.03 35.64
C ARG A 146 -18.14 -33.80 35.11
N ILE A 147 -17.18 -34.65 35.50
CA ILE A 147 -15.79 -34.59 35.06
C ILE A 147 -15.72 -34.85 33.55
N ASP A 148 -16.23 -36.00 33.08
CA ASP A 148 -16.27 -36.39 31.66
C ASP A 148 -16.89 -35.30 30.77
N LYS A 149 -18.08 -34.82 31.13
CA LYS A 149 -18.75 -33.75 30.38
C LYS A 149 -17.97 -32.43 30.41
N ASN A 150 -17.31 -32.10 31.53
CA ASN A 150 -16.48 -30.90 31.60
C ASN A 150 -15.23 -31.01 30.71
N VAL A 151 -14.55 -32.16 30.70
CA VAL A 151 -13.36 -32.39 29.87
C VAL A 151 -13.73 -32.40 28.38
N LYS A 152 -14.81 -33.09 27.98
CA LYS A 152 -15.29 -33.10 26.59
C LYS A 152 -15.67 -31.71 26.09
N ILE A 153 -16.32 -30.87 26.90
CA ILE A 153 -16.60 -29.48 26.50
C ILE A 153 -15.33 -28.63 26.51
N ALA A 154 -14.38 -28.85 27.42
CA ALA A 154 -13.09 -28.17 27.40
C ALA A 154 -12.25 -28.53 26.15
N GLY A 155 -12.33 -29.79 25.68
CA GLY A 155 -11.73 -30.23 24.42
C GLY A 155 -12.32 -29.50 23.21
N ILE A 156 -13.65 -29.45 23.11
CA ILE A 156 -14.36 -28.68 22.06
C ILE A 156 -14.02 -27.18 22.14
N GLN A 157 -13.96 -26.60 23.34
CA GLN A 157 -13.55 -25.20 23.53
C GLN A 157 -12.09 -24.97 23.12
N LYS A 158 -11.21 -25.96 23.31
CA LYS A 158 -9.82 -25.89 22.82
C LYS A 158 -9.75 -25.97 21.30
N GLU A 159 -10.53 -26.85 20.67
CA GLU A 159 -10.57 -26.98 19.20
C GLU A 159 -10.95 -25.65 18.53
N TYR A 160 -12.01 -24.98 19.01
CA TYR A 160 -12.36 -23.63 18.55
C TYR A 160 -11.25 -22.60 18.81
N LEU A 161 -10.58 -22.64 19.98
CA LEU A 161 -9.46 -21.73 20.27
C LEU A 161 -8.21 -22.00 19.42
N ASP A 162 -7.97 -23.24 19.01
CA ASP A 162 -6.89 -23.60 18.09
C ASP A 162 -7.22 -23.14 16.65
N GLU A 163 -8.50 -23.18 16.23
CA GLU A 163 -8.98 -22.57 14.97
C GLU A 163 -8.86 -21.04 14.99
N ASP A 164 -9.42 -20.37 16.01
CA ASP A 164 -9.33 -18.92 16.22
C ASP A 164 -7.87 -18.42 16.23
N ALA A 165 -6.95 -19.20 16.84
CA ALA A 165 -5.53 -18.88 16.88
C ALA A 165 -4.83 -19.00 15.52
N VAL A 166 -5.34 -19.83 14.60
CA VAL A 166 -4.86 -19.88 13.21
C VAL A 166 -5.37 -18.66 12.44
N GLU A 167 -6.67 -18.35 12.50
CA GLU A 167 -7.24 -17.17 11.82
C GLU A 167 -6.57 -15.87 12.32
N LEU A 168 -6.44 -15.69 13.64
CA LEU A 168 -5.76 -14.53 14.22
C LEU A 168 -4.30 -14.41 13.72
N LYS A 169 -3.59 -15.53 13.55
CA LYS A 169 -2.21 -15.54 13.04
C LYS A 169 -2.13 -15.14 11.57
N GLU A 170 -3.11 -15.54 10.75
CA GLU A 170 -3.20 -15.09 9.36
C GLU A 170 -3.57 -13.60 9.27
N LEU A 171 -4.55 -13.14 10.06
CA LEU A 171 -4.92 -11.72 10.15
C LEU A 171 -3.76 -10.84 10.63
N VAL A 172 -3.00 -11.27 11.65
CA VAL A 172 -1.78 -10.58 12.12
C VAL A 172 -0.75 -10.47 11.00
N LYS A 173 -0.54 -11.55 10.23
CA LYS A 173 0.37 -11.53 9.09
C LYS A 173 -0.10 -10.55 8.01
N THR A 174 -1.36 -10.61 7.59
CA THR A 174 -1.95 -9.68 6.61
C THR A 174 -1.85 -8.22 7.08
N ARG A 175 -1.98 -7.96 8.38
CA ARG A 175 -1.80 -6.64 9.00
C ARG A 175 -0.34 -6.15 8.97
N ASP A 176 0.65 -7.04 9.07
CA ASP A 176 2.07 -6.70 8.85
C ASP A 176 2.43 -6.56 7.35
N ASP A 177 1.82 -7.36 6.47
CA ASP A 177 1.98 -7.24 5.01
C ASP A 177 1.44 -5.86 4.54
N TYR A 178 0.19 -5.50 4.88
CA TYR A 178 -0.39 -4.18 4.55
C TYR A 178 0.36 -2.99 5.17
N LYS A 179 0.87 -3.14 6.41
CA LYS A 179 1.73 -2.12 7.03
C LYS A 179 3.01 -1.88 6.22
N SER A 180 3.57 -2.93 5.64
CA SER A 180 4.78 -2.85 4.81
C SER A 180 4.48 -2.21 3.44
N GLU A 181 3.34 -2.53 2.82
CA GLU A 181 2.87 -1.87 1.59
C GLU A 181 2.62 -0.37 1.81
N LEU A 182 1.90 0.00 2.87
CA LEU A 182 1.61 1.39 3.22
C LEU A 182 2.87 2.22 3.49
N GLN A 183 3.88 1.63 4.14
CA GLN A 183 5.18 2.29 4.34
C GLN A 183 5.89 2.53 3.01
N CYS A 184 5.91 1.54 2.12
CA CYS A 184 6.49 1.67 0.77
C CYS A 184 5.81 2.79 -0.04
N CYS A 185 4.48 2.88 0.01
CA CYS A 185 3.73 3.98 -0.61
C CYS A 185 4.09 5.35 -0.01
N LEU A 186 4.24 5.44 1.31
CA LEU A 186 4.61 6.69 1.99
C LEU A 186 6.03 7.15 1.63
N ASP A 187 6.98 6.22 1.52
CA ASP A 187 8.37 6.52 1.14
C ASP A 187 8.48 6.99 -0.32
N GLU A 188 7.76 6.35 -1.25
CA GLU A 188 7.69 6.82 -2.65
C GLU A 188 6.98 8.17 -2.77
N MET A 189 5.94 8.44 -1.97
CA MET A 189 5.29 9.75 -1.95
C MET A 189 6.22 10.86 -1.43
N ASN A 190 7.07 10.58 -0.44
CA ASN A 190 8.11 11.50 0.01
C ASN A 190 9.11 11.77 -1.13
N ARG A 191 9.60 10.72 -1.80
CA ARG A 191 10.54 10.83 -2.94
C ARG A 191 9.99 11.68 -4.08
N LEU A 192 8.71 11.51 -4.43
CA LEU A 192 8.02 12.30 -5.45
C LEU A 192 7.82 13.77 -5.03
N SER A 193 7.64 14.04 -3.74
CA SER A 193 7.54 15.40 -3.21
C SER A 193 8.88 16.16 -3.36
N ASP A 194 10.00 15.52 -3.01
CA ASP A 194 11.34 16.08 -3.20
C ASP A 194 11.68 16.33 -4.68
N GLU A 195 11.31 15.40 -5.56
CA GLU A 195 11.49 15.56 -7.01
C GLU A 195 10.68 16.74 -7.56
N HIS A 196 9.44 16.91 -7.10
CA HIS A 196 8.58 18.03 -7.46
C HIS A 196 9.16 19.38 -7.00
N GLU A 197 9.69 19.51 -5.77
CA GLU A 197 10.32 20.76 -5.33
C GLU A 197 11.61 21.07 -6.10
N GLN A 198 12.41 20.05 -6.43
CA GLN A 198 13.58 20.22 -7.31
C GLN A 198 13.19 20.72 -8.71
N LEU A 199 12.06 20.24 -9.27
CA LEU A 199 11.52 20.72 -10.54
C LEU A 199 11.00 22.17 -10.44
N LEU A 200 10.31 22.53 -9.36
CA LEU A 200 9.89 23.92 -9.08
C LEU A 200 11.08 24.88 -8.89
N LYS A 201 12.21 24.41 -8.36
CA LYS A 201 13.46 25.20 -8.33
C LYS A 201 14.01 25.42 -9.75
N LYS A 202 14.16 24.35 -10.54
CA LYS A 202 14.63 24.41 -11.93
C LYS A 202 13.75 25.34 -12.77
N LEU A 203 12.42 25.28 -12.64
CA LEU A 203 11.48 26.14 -13.35
C LEU A 203 11.76 27.63 -13.09
N ARG A 204 11.87 28.04 -11.82
CA ARG A 204 12.19 29.43 -11.43
C ARG A 204 13.53 29.91 -11.98
N GLU A 205 14.54 29.03 -12.03
CA GLU A 205 15.82 29.36 -12.67
C GLU A 205 15.71 29.56 -14.19
N HIS A 206 14.87 28.78 -14.87
CA HIS A 206 14.60 28.94 -16.30
C HIS A 206 13.79 30.21 -16.60
N GLU A 207 12.80 30.55 -15.77
CA GLU A 207 12.04 31.80 -15.87
C GLU A 207 12.93 33.04 -15.66
N ALA A 208 13.86 32.99 -14.71
CA ALA A 208 14.83 34.06 -14.50
C ALA A 208 15.73 34.27 -15.75
N LYS A 209 16.26 33.18 -16.32
CA LYS A 209 17.06 33.20 -17.56
C LYS A 209 16.25 33.74 -18.75
N MET A 210 14.99 33.32 -18.91
CA MET A 210 14.08 33.82 -19.95
C MET A 210 13.85 35.34 -19.82
N ASN A 211 13.57 35.83 -18.61
CA ASN A 211 13.34 37.24 -18.36
C ASN A 211 14.60 38.10 -18.59
N GLU A 212 15.79 37.59 -18.28
CA GLU A 212 17.06 38.23 -18.64
C GLU A 212 17.26 38.32 -20.16
N LYS A 213 17.03 37.23 -20.90
CA LYS A 213 17.13 37.24 -22.38
C LYS A 213 16.08 38.16 -23.02
N LYS A 214 14.86 38.24 -22.48
CA LYS A 214 13.83 39.20 -22.93
C LYS A 214 14.31 40.65 -22.78
N ARG A 215 14.78 41.04 -21.60
CA ARG A 215 15.34 42.39 -21.34
C ARG A 215 16.51 42.72 -22.26
N ASN A 216 17.38 41.75 -22.53
CA ASN A 216 18.50 41.91 -23.46
C ASN A 216 18.03 42.07 -24.92
N CYS A 217 17.01 41.34 -25.35
CA CYS A 217 16.37 41.52 -26.66
C CYS A 217 15.76 42.93 -26.79
N ASP A 218 14.98 43.37 -25.80
CA ASP A 218 14.38 44.72 -25.76
C ASP A 218 15.45 45.82 -25.85
N LYS A 219 16.58 45.64 -25.15
CA LYS A 219 17.73 46.56 -25.15
C LYS A 219 18.44 46.64 -26.50
N VAL A 220 18.47 45.56 -27.28
CA VAL A 220 18.97 45.56 -28.67
C VAL A 220 17.93 46.17 -29.61
N TYR A 221 16.66 45.77 -29.50
CA TYR A 221 15.57 46.27 -30.35
C TYR A 221 15.43 47.81 -30.25
N ARG A 222 15.47 48.38 -29.04
CA ARG A 222 15.43 49.83 -28.81
C ARG A 222 16.60 50.60 -29.45
N LYS A 223 17.73 49.96 -29.76
CA LYS A 223 18.85 50.60 -30.49
C LYS A 223 18.63 50.64 -32.01
N LYS A 224 17.79 49.76 -32.57
CA LYS A 224 17.57 49.62 -34.02
C LYS A 224 17.24 50.96 -34.72
N PRO A 225 16.30 51.80 -34.24
CA PRO A 225 15.96 53.05 -34.93
C PRO A 225 17.12 54.04 -35.01
N SER A 226 17.92 54.15 -33.93
CA SER A 226 19.09 55.04 -33.91
C SER A 226 20.18 54.59 -34.88
N VAL A 227 20.42 53.27 -35.00
CA VAL A 227 21.38 52.72 -35.96
C VAL A 227 20.89 52.93 -37.40
N VAL A 228 19.61 52.67 -37.68
CA VAL A 228 19.01 52.89 -39.01
C VAL A 228 19.07 54.38 -39.41
N GLY A 229 18.78 55.30 -38.48
CA GLY A 229 18.88 56.74 -38.72
C GLY A 229 20.30 57.18 -39.06
N LYS A 230 21.31 56.68 -38.33
CA LYS A 230 22.73 56.95 -38.65
C LYS A 230 23.15 56.39 -40.01
N ILE A 231 22.67 55.21 -40.39
CA ILE A 231 22.94 54.63 -41.73
C ILE A 231 22.32 55.49 -42.83
N ALA A 232 21.12 56.04 -42.64
CA ALA A 232 20.51 56.96 -43.60
C ALA A 232 21.31 58.27 -43.74
N GLN A 233 21.73 58.86 -42.62
CA GLN A 233 22.57 60.07 -42.60
C GLN A 233 23.92 59.87 -43.29
N LEU A 234 24.56 58.71 -43.09
CA LEU A 234 25.83 58.38 -43.75
C LEU A 234 25.69 58.32 -45.27
N LYS A 235 24.60 57.74 -45.80
CA LYS A 235 24.33 57.72 -47.25
C LYS A 235 24.11 59.11 -47.84
N GLU A 236 23.47 60.01 -47.10
CA GLU A 236 23.29 61.41 -47.52
C GLU A 236 24.64 62.18 -47.55
N ILE A 237 25.55 61.87 -46.62
CA ILE A 237 26.92 62.41 -46.61
C ILE A 237 27.75 61.82 -47.77
N GLU A 238 27.61 60.53 -48.05
CA GLU A 238 28.30 59.81 -49.13
C GLU A 238 27.94 60.41 -50.50
N VAL A 239 26.64 60.61 -50.78
CA VAL A 239 26.19 61.27 -52.03
C VAL A 239 26.69 62.72 -52.13
N ARG A 240 26.70 63.50 -51.04
CA ARG A 240 27.28 64.85 -51.06
C ARG A 240 28.78 64.82 -51.33
N TYR A 241 29.51 63.88 -50.74
CA TYR A 241 30.95 63.75 -50.92
C TYR A 241 31.31 63.44 -52.38
N GLU A 242 30.55 62.57 -53.05
CA GLU A 242 30.72 62.30 -54.49
C GLU A 242 30.44 63.54 -55.35
N GLN A 243 29.39 64.31 -55.02
CA GLN A 243 29.05 65.57 -55.72
C GLN A 243 30.14 66.65 -55.55
N GLU A 244 30.62 66.85 -54.31
CA GLU A 244 31.69 67.80 -53.99
C GLU A 244 33.00 67.43 -54.69
N ALA A 245 33.36 66.13 -54.69
CA ALA A 245 34.53 65.62 -55.40
C ALA A 245 34.44 65.82 -56.92
N ALA A 246 33.27 65.61 -57.52
CA ALA A 246 33.04 65.85 -58.94
C ALA A 246 33.14 67.35 -59.31
N GLU A 247 32.63 68.26 -58.46
CA GLU A 247 32.74 69.70 -58.68
C GLU A 247 34.18 70.20 -58.49
N ILE A 248 34.92 69.72 -57.48
CA ILE A 248 36.35 70.02 -57.31
C ILE A 248 37.15 69.61 -58.56
N GLU A 249 36.88 68.43 -59.12
CA GLU A 249 37.53 67.94 -60.33
C GLU A 249 37.14 68.74 -61.59
N LYS A 250 35.90 69.23 -61.67
CA LYS A 250 35.44 70.17 -62.70
C LYS A 250 36.11 71.54 -62.58
N LEU A 251 36.24 72.07 -61.36
CA LEU A 251 36.91 73.36 -61.09
C LEU A 251 38.41 73.29 -61.40
N ARG A 252 39.10 72.19 -61.08
CA ARG A 252 40.53 71.98 -61.41
C ARG A 252 40.82 72.06 -62.91
N LYS A 253 39.89 71.59 -63.76
CA LYS A 253 40.06 71.62 -65.22
C LYS A 253 40.10 73.02 -65.81
N VAL A 254 39.48 74.01 -65.15
CA VAL A 254 39.44 75.40 -65.66
C VAL A 254 40.83 76.05 -65.65
N PRO A 255 41.59 76.09 -64.52
CA PRO A 255 42.99 76.48 -64.52
C PRO A 255 43.86 75.63 -65.45
N GLU A 256 43.67 74.30 -65.51
CA GLU A 256 44.47 73.46 -66.41
C GLU A 256 44.34 73.85 -67.88
N ILE A 257 43.13 74.15 -68.36
CA ILE A 257 42.91 74.57 -69.76
C ILE A 257 43.63 75.90 -70.03
N GLY A 258 43.51 76.87 -69.12
CA GLY A 258 44.26 78.14 -69.21
C GLY A 258 45.77 77.94 -69.20
N TRP A 259 46.29 77.07 -68.32
CA TRP A 259 47.73 76.79 -68.20
C TRP A 259 48.28 76.03 -69.42
N LYS A 260 47.49 75.13 -70.02
CA LYS A 260 47.82 74.44 -71.27
C LYS A 260 47.85 75.43 -72.44
N GLY A 261 46.89 76.35 -72.54
CA GLY A 261 46.88 77.42 -73.54
C GLY A 261 48.08 78.36 -73.43
N LEU A 262 48.39 78.86 -72.22
CA LEU A 262 49.55 79.72 -71.98
C LEU A 262 50.88 79.03 -72.29
N LYS A 263 51.02 77.73 -71.98
CA LYS A 263 52.20 76.95 -72.39
C LYS A 263 52.32 76.80 -73.91
N ALA A 264 51.21 76.59 -74.62
CA ALA A 264 51.24 76.53 -76.08
C ALA A 264 51.69 77.85 -76.73
N ILE A 265 51.20 78.99 -76.22
CA ILE A 265 51.64 80.33 -76.67
C ILE A 265 53.13 80.54 -76.38
N LYS A 266 53.62 80.15 -75.20
CA LYS A 266 55.05 80.27 -74.87
C LYS A 266 55.93 79.44 -75.82
N ASN A 267 55.51 78.23 -76.17
CA ASN A 267 56.26 77.37 -77.09
C ASN A 267 56.29 77.95 -78.52
N LEU A 268 55.19 78.58 -78.97
CA LEU A 268 55.10 79.31 -80.25
C LEU A 268 55.99 80.56 -80.33
N GLN A 269 56.52 81.05 -79.20
CA GLN A 269 57.50 82.16 -79.16
C GLN A 269 58.96 81.65 -79.09
N THR A 270 59.17 80.34 -79.23
CA THR A 270 60.49 79.68 -79.13
C THR A 270 60.74 78.73 -80.30
N SER A 271 60.16 79.01 -81.47
CA SER A 271 60.35 78.31 -82.75
C SER A 271 60.28 79.32 -83.89
#